data_AF-A0A6B2DRI7-F1
#
_entry.id   AF-A0A6B2DRI7-F1
#
_cell.length_a   1.000
_cell.length_b   1.000
_cell.length_c   1.000
_cell.angle_alpha   90.00
_cell.angle_beta   90.00
_cell.angle_gamma   90.00
#
_symmetry.space_group_name_H-M   'P 1'
#
loop_
_entity.id
_entity.type
_entity.pdbx_description
1 polymer ?
#
loop_
_entity_poly.entity_id
_entity_poly.type
_entity_poly.pdbx_seq_one_letter_code
_entity_poly.pdbx_strand_id
1 'polypeptide(L)'
;RWLAEQGAGHVVLTSRRGPDAPGVAELVAELAERGTTVTVAACDVSDRDALADLLAGLKADGRTVRTVIHAAAFIGLETLARTGLAEFGEVVRAKVAGAAHLDELLDDEELDAFVLYSSVAGMWGSGLHGAYSAANAYLAALTEQRRARGARATTIAWGMWDSVEGATGSDGADQITRSGLVFMDTHRALTGLRRALDDDDTVLAIADIDWDRYLPVFTSVRRSAFLGDLPEARRLAEAAEKPAAAAGEHEFVRRIRALGRADQERTLLELVRAEAATALGHVSADAVEEERAFRDVGFDSLTAVELRNRLATVTGLSLPSTMVFDYPNPLVLAGFLQEEIVGAAEAVAGPVSAAGAHDEPIAIVGMSCRFPGGVRTPGELWALLAAGGDAISGFPDDRGWDAEAIFDPDPDAPGKAYSTQGGFLDGAGNFDPAFFGISPREAFAMDPQQRVLLEAAWEVFEGAGIDPAALRGTPTGTFIGSSYQDYDSVVVNSSDGGEGRAVTGNLTSVLSGRVAYTFGLEGPAVTVDTACSSSLVALHLACQSLRDGESSLALAGGVTVMPTSDPWVVFSAQGMLAKDGRCKAFAESADG
;
A
#
# COMPACT_ATOMS: atom_id res chain seq x y z
N ARG A 1 -9.66 -8.65 -40.25
CA ARG A 1 -9.81 -10.08 -40.59
C ARG A 1 -11.22 -10.57 -40.29
N TRP A 2 -11.61 -10.71 -39.02
CA TRP A 2 -12.95 -11.17 -38.63
C TRP A 2 -14.11 -10.45 -39.35
N LEU A 3 -14.09 -9.11 -39.42
CA LEU A 3 -15.12 -8.34 -40.15
C LEU A 3 -15.24 -8.73 -41.64
N ALA A 4 -14.12 -8.99 -42.31
CA ALA A 4 -14.11 -9.43 -43.70
C ALA A 4 -14.73 -10.84 -43.84
N GLU A 5 -14.45 -11.73 -42.89
CA GLU A 5 -15.07 -13.07 -42.83
C GLU A 5 -16.57 -13.01 -42.54
N GLN A 6 -17.03 -11.97 -41.82
CA GLN A 6 -18.47 -11.70 -41.63
C GLN A 6 -19.10 -10.95 -42.83
N GLY A 7 -18.36 -10.73 -43.91
CA GLY A 7 -18.88 -10.15 -45.15
C GLY A 7 -18.80 -8.62 -45.25
N ALA A 8 -17.95 -7.95 -44.46
CA ALA A 8 -17.70 -6.53 -44.63
C ALA A 8 -17.05 -6.26 -46.00
N GLY A 9 -17.75 -5.57 -46.90
CA GLY A 9 -17.23 -5.23 -48.23
C GLY A 9 -16.17 -4.10 -48.23
N HIS A 10 -16.15 -3.27 -47.20
CA HIS A 10 -15.18 -2.19 -47.01
C HIS A 10 -14.86 -2.01 -45.52
N VAL A 11 -13.56 -1.92 -45.20
CA VAL A 11 -13.05 -1.70 -43.85
C VAL A 11 -12.17 -0.44 -43.83
N VAL A 12 -12.41 0.44 -42.88
CA VAL A 12 -11.56 1.63 -42.65
C VAL A 12 -10.71 1.39 -41.40
N LEU A 13 -9.39 1.49 -41.54
CA LEU A 13 -8.43 1.36 -40.46
C LEU A 13 -7.81 2.72 -40.18
N THR A 14 -8.02 3.24 -38.97
CA THR A 14 -7.48 4.52 -38.54
C THR A 14 -6.33 4.31 -37.55
N SER A 15 -5.23 5.01 -37.77
CA SER A 15 -4.18 5.15 -36.76
C SER A 15 -3.41 6.44 -37.00
N ARG A 16 -2.60 6.88 -36.03
CA ARG A 16 -1.72 8.06 -36.21
C ARG A 16 -0.72 7.91 -37.37
N ARG A 17 -0.28 6.69 -37.67
CA ARG A 17 0.69 6.40 -38.74
C ARG A 17 0.04 6.11 -40.09
N GLY A 18 -1.28 5.84 -40.12
CA GLY A 18 -1.98 5.51 -41.36
C GLY A 18 -1.27 4.41 -42.16
N PRO A 19 -1.03 4.60 -43.47
CA PRO A 19 -0.33 3.64 -44.34
C PRO A 19 1.09 3.26 -43.88
N ASP A 20 1.74 4.10 -43.06
CA ASP A 20 3.10 3.84 -42.54
C ASP A 20 3.09 2.95 -41.29
N ALA A 21 1.92 2.44 -40.86
CA ALA A 21 1.83 1.52 -39.75
C ALA A 21 2.47 0.15 -40.09
N PRO A 22 3.34 -0.40 -39.22
CA PRO A 22 3.97 -1.69 -39.47
C PRO A 22 2.95 -2.81 -39.71
N GLY A 23 3.17 -3.63 -40.75
CA GLY A 23 2.30 -4.77 -41.08
C GLY A 23 0.97 -4.42 -41.77
N VAL A 24 0.65 -3.13 -41.96
CA VAL A 24 -0.64 -2.72 -42.53
C VAL A 24 -0.73 -3.01 -44.03
N ALA A 25 0.39 -2.90 -44.77
CA ALA A 25 0.42 -3.16 -46.20
C ALA A 25 0.13 -4.64 -46.51
N GLU A 26 0.73 -5.55 -45.73
CA GLU A 26 0.48 -6.99 -45.81
C GLU A 26 -0.97 -7.32 -45.45
N LEU A 27 -1.51 -6.70 -44.39
CA LEU A 27 -2.92 -6.87 -43.99
C LEU A 27 -3.89 -6.38 -45.08
N VAL A 28 -3.61 -5.24 -45.72
CA VAL A 28 -4.43 -4.70 -46.81
C VAL A 28 -4.41 -5.66 -48.00
N ALA A 29 -3.24 -6.18 -48.38
CA ALA A 29 -3.13 -7.16 -49.46
C ALA A 29 -3.92 -8.45 -49.13
N GLU A 30 -3.77 -8.99 -47.93
CA GLU A 30 -4.49 -10.17 -47.45
C GLU A 30 -6.02 -9.99 -47.51
N LEU A 31 -6.53 -8.83 -47.11
CA LEU A 31 -7.97 -8.54 -47.12
C LEU A 31 -8.50 -8.28 -48.53
N ALA A 32 -7.68 -7.67 -49.40
CA ALA A 32 -8.03 -7.47 -50.80
C ALA A 32 -8.16 -8.79 -51.57
N GLU A 33 -7.27 -9.77 -51.31
CA GLU A 33 -7.37 -11.13 -51.87
C GLU A 33 -8.68 -11.83 -51.47
N ARG A 34 -9.24 -11.47 -50.32
CA ARG A 34 -10.53 -11.97 -49.81
C ARG A 34 -11.72 -11.15 -50.28
N GLY A 35 -11.51 -10.18 -51.19
CA GLY A 35 -12.58 -9.35 -51.77
C GLY A 35 -13.04 -8.19 -50.88
N THR A 36 -12.30 -7.86 -49.82
CA THR A 36 -12.62 -6.73 -48.94
C THR A 36 -11.80 -5.51 -49.33
N THR A 37 -12.46 -4.38 -49.63
CA THR A 37 -11.76 -3.11 -49.82
C THR A 37 -11.25 -2.60 -48.47
N VAL A 38 -10.03 -2.07 -48.41
CA VAL A 38 -9.49 -1.48 -47.17
C VAL A 38 -9.03 -0.05 -47.42
N THR A 39 -9.50 0.88 -46.60
CA THR A 39 -8.96 2.25 -46.53
C THR A 39 -8.13 2.37 -45.27
N VAL A 40 -6.86 2.76 -45.40
CA VAL A 40 -6.00 3.06 -44.26
C VAL A 40 -5.83 4.57 -44.16
N ALA A 41 -6.27 5.16 -43.06
CA ALA A 41 -6.26 6.60 -42.84
C ALA A 41 -5.34 6.99 -41.67
N ALA A 42 -4.52 8.01 -41.90
CA ALA A 42 -3.75 8.67 -40.84
C ALA A 42 -4.70 9.60 -40.06
N CYS A 43 -5.33 9.10 -39.00
CA CYS A 43 -6.32 9.82 -38.21
C CYS A 43 -6.20 9.42 -36.74
N ASP A 44 -6.04 10.42 -35.87
CA ASP A 44 -6.17 10.27 -34.43
C ASP A 44 -7.64 10.48 -34.05
N VAL A 45 -8.30 9.46 -33.52
CA VAL A 45 -9.72 9.56 -33.13
C VAL A 45 -9.96 10.54 -31.97
N SER A 46 -8.91 10.90 -31.22
CA SER A 46 -8.99 11.94 -30.20
C SER A 46 -8.92 13.37 -30.77
N ASP A 47 -8.69 13.52 -32.07
CA ASP A 47 -8.86 14.79 -32.79
C ASP A 47 -10.22 14.78 -33.49
N ARG A 48 -11.15 15.58 -32.95
CA ARG A 48 -12.54 15.63 -33.43
C ARG A 48 -12.64 16.10 -34.88
N ASP A 49 -11.87 17.12 -35.24
CA ASP A 49 -12.00 17.76 -36.56
C ASP A 49 -11.38 16.86 -37.64
N ALA A 50 -10.22 16.26 -37.36
CA ALA A 50 -9.63 15.26 -38.26
C ALA A 50 -10.55 14.05 -38.49
N LEU A 51 -11.24 13.58 -37.45
CA LEU A 51 -12.22 12.51 -37.56
C LEU A 51 -13.44 12.94 -38.38
N ALA A 52 -13.95 14.15 -38.18
CA ALA A 52 -15.07 14.69 -38.95
C ALA A 52 -14.73 14.80 -40.44
N ASP A 53 -13.54 15.29 -40.78
CA ASP A 53 -13.06 15.40 -42.15
C ASP A 53 -12.94 14.02 -42.83
N LEU A 54 -12.42 13.01 -42.10
CA LEU A 54 -12.36 11.63 -42.59
C LEU A 54 -13.76 11.08 -42.89
N LEU A 55 -14.70 11.24 -41.97
CA LEU A 55 -16.07 10.75 -42.13
C LEU A 55 -16.80 11.45 -43.29
N ALA A 56 -16.62 12.77 -43.43
CA ALA A 56 -17.19 13.53 -44.53
C ALA A 56 -16.61 13.10 -45.89
N GLY A 57 -15.30 12.86 -45.97
CA GLY A 57 -14.64 12.35 -47.17
C GLY A 57 -15.17 10.97 -47.59
N LEU A 58 -15.33 10.06 -46.63
CA LEU A 58 -15.92 8.73 -46.89
C LEU A 58 -17.36 8.85 -47.41
N LYS A 59 -18.19 9.71 -46.79
CA LYS A 59 -19.57 9.94 -47.23
C LYS A 59 -19.65 10.54 -48.63
N ALA A 60 -18.75 11.46 -48.97
CA ALA A 60 -18.64 12.05 -50.30
C ALA A 60 -18.28 11.01 -51.39
N ASP A 61 -17.46 10.02 -51.03
CA ASP A 61 -17.12 8.87 -51.90
C ASP A 61 -18.24 7.80 -51.97
N GLY A 62 -19.41 8.07 -51.38
CA GLY A 62 -20.54 7.15 -51.33
C GLY A 62 -20.36 6.01 -50.32
N ARG A 63 -19.47 6.18 -49.33
CA ARG A 63 -19.11 5.15 -48.33
C ARG A 63 -19.56 5.59 -46.95
N THR A 64 -20.81 5.30 -46.59
CA THR A 64 -21.34 5.55 -45.24
C THR A 64 -20.85 4.48 -44.26
N VAL A 65 -20.35 4.91 -43.10
CA VAL A 65 -19.96 4.01 -42.01
C VAL A 65 -21.22 3.49 -41.31
N ARG A 66 -21.41 2.16 -41.34
CA ARG A 66 -22.54 1.49 -40.68
C ARG A 66 -22.15 0.73 -39.42
N THR A 67 -20.86 0.49 -39.20
CA THR A 67 -20.36 -0.31 -38.08
C THR A 67 -19.12 0.37 -37.52
N VAL A 68 -19.14 0.62 -36.22
CA VAL A 68 -18.00 1.16 -35.48
C VAL A 68 -17.44 0.06 -34.57
N ILE A 69 -16.12 -0.11 -34.61
CA ILE A 69 -15.38 -0.85 -33.59
C ILE A 69 -14.32 0.09 -33.02
N HIS A 70 -14.58 0.61 -31.83
CA HIS A 70 -13.64 1.48 -31.12
C HIS A 70 -12.70 0.65 -30.25
N ALA A 71 -11.52 0.35 -30.79
CA ALA A 71 -10.46 -0.41 -30.13
C ALA A 71 -9.21 0.42 -29.81
N ALA A 72 -9.31 1.75 -29.87
CA ALA A 72 -8.18 2.62 -29.54
C ALA A 72 -7.88 2.57 -28.03
N ALA A 73 -6.64 2.26 -27.68
CA ALA A 73 -6.19 2.23 -26.30
C ALA A 73 -4.71 2.60 -26.19
N PHE A 74 -4.38 3.24 -25.07
CA PHE A 74 -3.03 3.31 -24.52
C PHE A 74 -3.10 2.73 -23.11
N ILE A 75 -2.16 1.85 -22.77
CA ILE A 75 -2.14 1.19 -21.46
C ILE A 75 -0.96 1.76 -20.67
N GLY A 76 -1.27 2.46 -19.58
CA GLY A 76 -0.30 2.85 -18.56
C GLY A 76 -0.49 1.98 -17.32
N LEU A 77 0.62 1.44 -16.80
CA LEU A 77 0.65 0.65 -15.57
C LEU A 77 1.13 1.53 -14.42
N GLU A 78 0.19 2.09 -13.66
CA GLU A 78 0.51 2.88 -12.47
C GLU A 78 -0.64 2.81 -11.46
N THR A 79 -0.26 2.88 -10.18
CA THR A 79 -1.21 2.94 -9.07
C THR A 79 -1.95 4.28 -9.06
N LEU A 80 -3.16 4.30 -8.49
CA LEU A 80 -3.94 5.54 -8.38
C LEU A 80 -3.16 6.65 -7.64
N ALA A 81 -2.43 6.29 -6.57
CA ALA A 81 -1.68 7.25 -5.75
C ALA A 81 -0.51 7.92 -6.50
N ARG A 82 0.03 7.27 -7.53
CA ARG A 82 1.19 7.74 -8.31
C ARG A 82 0.80 8.30 -9.68
N THR A 83 -0.46 8.15 -10.10
CA THR A 83 -0.93 8.64 -11.40
C THR A 83 -1.14 10.15 -11.35
N GLY A 84 -0.27 10.92 -12.01
CA GLY A 84 -0.45 12.37 -12.18
C GLY A 84 -1.52 12.72 -13.22
N LEU A 85 -2.04 13.95 -13.21
CA LEU A 85 -3.10 14.39 -14.13
C LEU A 85 -2.70 14.32 -15.62
N ALA A 86 -1.42 14.60 -15.94
CA ALA A 86 -0.93 14.52 -17.31
C ALA A 86 -0.93 13.07 -17.82
N GLU A 87 -0.41 12.14 -17.01
CA GLU A 87 -0.39 10.71 -17.33
C GLU A 87 -1.80 10.13 -17.41
N PHE A 88 -2.69 10.53 -16.47
CA PHE A 88 -4.10 10.19 -16.54
C PHE A 88 -4.70 10.64 -17.87
N GLY A 89 -4.46 11.90 -18.27
CA GLY A 89 -4.90 12.47 -19.53
C GLY A 89 -4.48 11.63 -20.73
N GLU A 90 -3.20 11.24 -20.82
CA GLU A 90 -2.67 10.42 -21.90
C GLU A 90 -3.36 9.04 -21.99
N VAL A 91 -3.55 8.36 -20.84
CA VAL A 91 -4.18 7.03 -20.80
C VAL A 91 -5.65 7.08 -21.21
N VAL A 92 -6.40 8.07 -20.74
CA VAL A 92 -7.84 8.13 -21.03
C VAL A 92 -8.13 8.67 -22.43
N ARG A 93 -7.27 9.55 -22.98
CA ARG A 93 -7.55 10.35 -24.18
C ARG A 93 -8.06 9.54 -25.36
N ALA A 94 -7.28 8.58 -25.85
CA ALA A 94 -7.64 7.84 -27.07
C ALA A 94 -8.95 7.05 -26.91
N LYS A 95 -9.18 6.50 -25.71
CA LYS A 95 -10.32 5.64 -25.43
C LYS A 95 -11.59 6.45 -25.14
N VAL A 96 -11.51 7.46 -24.27
CA VAL A 96 -12.64 8.29 -23.85
C VAL A 96 -13.01 9.32 -24.93
N ALA A 97 -12.07 10.18 -25.33
CA ALA A 97 -12.36 11.24 -26.31
C ALA A 97 -12.71 10.64 -27.68
N GLY A 98 -11.99 9.59 -28.10
CA GLY A 98 -12.30 8.90 -29.35
C GLY A 98 -13.72 8.31 -29.38
N ALA A 99 -14.17 7.68 -28.30
CA ALA A 99 -15.53 7.15 -28.22
C ALA A 99 -16.58 8.27 -28.22
N ALA A 100 -16.31 9.38 -27.50
CA ALA A 100 -17.20 10.54 -27.46
C ALA A 100 -17.35 11.21 -28.83
N HIS A 101 -16.24 11.40 -29.57
CA HIS A 101 -16.31 11.98 -30.91
C HIS A 101 -17.04 11.08 -31.90
N LEU A 102 -16.85 9.75 -31.83
CA LEU A 102 -17.59 8.80 -32.66
C LEU A 102 -19.10 8.83 -32.35
N ASP A 103 -19.47 8.92 -31.08
CA ASP A 103 -20.86 9.04 -30.61
C ASP A 103 -21.53 10.35 -31.07
N GLU A 104 -20.76 11.43 -31.17
CA GLU A 104 -21.21 12.75 -31.60
C GLU A 104 -21.34 12.88 -33.13
N LEU A 105 -20.37 12.36 -33.88
CA LEU A 105 -20.23 12.63 -35.32
C LEU A 105 -21.00 11.65 -36.22
N LEU A 106 -21.42 10.50 -35.70
CA LEU A 106 -22.12 9.48 -36.47
C LEU A 106 -23.63 9.56 -36.26
N ASP A 107 -24.36 9.31 -37.33
CA ASP A 107 -25.83 9.27 -37.30
C ASP A 107 -26.30 7.92 -36.75
N ASP A 108 -27.08 7.98 -35.67
CA ASP A 108 -27.61 6.79 -34.98
C ASP A 108 -28.55 5.97 -35.89
N GLU A 109 -29.23 6.60 -36.86
CA GLU A 109 -30.14 5.91 -37.78
C GLU A 109 -29.39 5.15 -38.89
N GLU A 110 -28.16 5.55 -39.22
CA GLU A 110 -27.32 4.93 -40.25
C GLU A 110 -26.50 3.73 -39.70
N LEU A 111 -26.37 3.60 -38.38
CA LEU A 111 -25.52 2.60 -37.72
C LEU A 111 -26.22 1.27 -37.46
N ASP A 112 -25.66 0.18 -37.98
CA ASP A 112 -26.03 -1.20 -37.66
C ASP A 112 -25.39 -1.69 -36.35
N ALA A 113 -24.20 -1.20 -35.99
CA ALA A 113 -23.53 -1.56 -34.73
C ALA A 113 -22.53 -0.49 -34.27
N PHE A 114 -22.45 -0.29 -32.95
CA PHE A 114 -21.49 0.59 -32.32
C PHE A 114 -20.82 -0.15 -31.15
N VAL A 115 -19.62 -0.69 -31.40
CA VAL A 115 -18.94 -1.61 -30.48
C VAL A 115 -17.78 -0.92 -29.81
N LEU A 116 -17.81 -0.85 -28.48
CA LEU A 116 -16.73 -0.30 -27.67
C LEU A 116 -15.91 -1.42 -27.04
N TYR A 117 -14.63 -1.49 -27.36
CA TYR A 117 -13.71 -2.44 -26.73
C TYR A 117 -13.28 -1.89 -25.39
N SER A 118 -13.74 -2.53 -24.31
CA SER A 118 -13.39 -2.22 -22.94
C SER A 118 -12.54 -3.34 -22.33
N SER A 119 -12.32 -3.30 -21.02
CA SER A 119 -11.57 -4.31 -20.26
C SER A 119 -12.30 -4.64 -18.97
N VAL A 120 -12.16 -5.88 -18.49
CA VAL A 120 -12.65 -6.29 -17.16
C VAL A 120 -12.13 -5.39 -16.03
N ALA A 121 -10.97 -4.75 -16.21
CA ALA A 121 -10.45 -3.76 -15.28
C ALA A 121 -11.40 -2.56 -15.09
N GLY A 122 -12.17 -2.18 -16.11
CA GLY A 122 -13.21 -1.15 -15.99
C GLY A 122 -14.49 -1.61 -15.29
N MET A 123 -14.70 -2.92 -15.13
CA MET A 123 -15.90 -3.49 -14.52
C MET A 123 -15.70 -3.75 -13.02
N TRP A 124 -14.57 -4.34 -12.63
CA TRP A 124 -14.28 -4.66 -11.23
C TRP A 124 -12.95 -4.13 -10.69
N GLY A 125 -12.18 -3.38 -11.50
CA GLY A 125 -10.96 -2.70 -11.06
C GLY A 125 -9.69 -3.55 -11.17
N SER A 126 -8.55 -2.86 -11.12
CA SER A 126 -7.21 -3.45 -11.04
C SER A 126 -6.25 -2.50 -10.32
N GLY A 127 -5.38 -3.05 -9.47
CA GLY A 127 -4.53 -2.25 -8.56
C GLY A 127 -3.46 -1.38 -9.24
N LEU A 128 -3.05 -1.74 -10.47
CA LEU A 128 -2.02 -1.03 -11.25
C LEU A 128 -2.57 -0.33 -12.50
N HIS A 129 -3.88 -0.14 -12.58
CA HIS A 129 -4.54 0.39 -13.78
C HIS A 129 -5.55 1.49 -13.44
N GLY A 130 -5.18 2.48 -12.62
CA GLY A 130 -6.12 3.52 -12.15
C GLY A 130 -6.81 4.25 -13.31
N ALA A 131 -6.04 4.95 -14.14
CA ALA A 131 -6.55 5.70 -15.29
C ALA A 131 -7.19 4.78 -16.35
N TYR A 132 -6.58 3.62 -16.61
CA TYR A 132 -7.08 2.67 -17.59
C TYR A 132 -8.45 2.08 -17.17
N SER A 133 -8.63 1.74 -15.90
CA SER A 133 -9.93 1.27 -15.38
C SER A 133 -11.00 2.34 -15.54
N ALA A 134 -10.69 3.61 -15.22
CA ALA A 134 -11.61 4.73 -15.41
C ALA A 134 -12.02 4.93 -16.89
N ALA A 135 -11.06 4.85 -17.82
CA ALA A 135 -11.34 4.96 -19.25
C ALA A 135 -12.29 3.84 -19.75
N ASN A 136 -12.10 2.62 -19.25
CA ASN A 136 -12.92 1.47 -19.63
C ASN A 136 -14.32 1.50 -18.99
N ALA A 137 -14.44 2.02 -17.76
CA ALA A 137 -15.72 2.27 -17.11
C ALA A 137 -16.54 3.35 -17.85
N TYR A 138 -15.89 4.39 -18.36
CA TYR A 138 -16.54 5.41 -19.19
C TYR A 138 -17.21 4.81 -20.44
N LEU A 139 -16.57 3.84 -21.11
CA LEU A 139 -17.17 3.20 -22.30
C LEU A 139 -18.48 2.48 -21.99
N ALA A 140 -18.55 1.80 -20.83
CA ALA A 140 -19.79 1.17 -20.38
C ALA A 140 -20.88 2.21 -20.14
N ALA A 141 -20.55 3.31 -19.45
CA ALA A 141 -21.50 4.41 -19.20
C ALA A 141 -21.98 5.08 -20.50
N LEU A 142 -21.08 5.32 -21.46
CA LEU A 142 -21.43 5.86 -22.79
C LEU A 142 -22.38 4.91 -23.54
N THR A 143 -22.15 3.60 -23.43
CA THR A 143 -23.03 2.60 -24.04
C THR A 143 -24.42 2.59 -23.44
N GLU A 144 -24.53 2.65 -22.12
CA GLU A 144 -25.83 2.80 -21.44
C GLU A 144 -26.53 4.09 -21.85
N GLN A 145 -25.80 5.20 -21.94
CA GLN A 145 -26.33 6.49 -22.40
C GLN A 145 -26.86 6.42 -23.85
N ARG A 146 -26.11 5.79 -24.76
CA ARG A 146 -26.55 5.56 -26.16
C ARG A 146 -27.83 4.72 -26.21
N ARG A 147 -27.87 3.61 -25.46
CA ARG A 147 -29.04 2.73 -25.40
C ARG A 147 -30.26 3.44 -24.83
N ALA A 148 -30.07 4.29 -23.81
CA ALA A 148 -31.16 5.06 -23.22
C ALA A 148 -31.83 6.05 -24.21
N ARG A 149 -31.10 6.54 -25.22
CA ARG A 149 -31.65 7.35 -26.33
C ARG A 149 -32.13 6.55 -27.53
N GLY A 150 -32.15 5.21 -27.44
CA GLY A 150 -32.58 4.31 -28.51
C GLY A 150 -31.52 4.01 -29.57
N ALA A 151 -30.29 4.49 -29.39
CA ALA A 151 -29.18 4.23 -30.30
C ALA A 151 -28.53 2.87 -30.00
N ARG A 152 -28.02 2.20 -31.04
CA ARG A 152 -27.27 0.94 -30.89
C ARG A 152 -25.93 1.19 -30.20
N ALA A 153 -25.58 0.35 -29.23
CA ALA A 153 -24.26 0.32 -28.60
C ALA A 153 -24.01 -0.97 -27.82
N THR A 154 -22.81 -1.54 -27.94
CA THR A 154 -22.40 -2.72 -27.18
C THR A 154 -20.99 -2.49 -26.63
N THR A 155 -20.80 -2.61 -25.32
CA THR A 155 -19.47 -2.61 -24.69
C THR A 155 -19.10 -4.01 -24.27
N ILE A 156 -17.95 -4.49 -24.74
CA ILE A 156 -17.35 -5.73 -24.26
C ILE A 156 -16.20 -5.40 -23.32
N ALA A 157 -16.34 -5.77 -22.05
CA ALA A 157 -15.26 -5.78 -21.08
C ALA A 157 -14.40 -7.03 -21.28
N TRP A 158 -13.33 -6.91 -22.06
CA TRP A 158 -12.48 -8.04 -22.41
C TRP A 158 -11.58 -8.50 -21.26
N GLY A 159 -11.48 -9.83 -21.09
CA GLY A 159 -10.38 -10.49 -20.39
C GLY A 159 -9.07 -10.44 -21.19
N MET A 160 -8.07 -11.21 -20.76
CA MET A 160 -6.75 -11.21 -21.40
C MET A 160 -6.78 -11.99 -22.73
N TRP A 161 -6.18 -11.42 -23.78
CA TRP A 161 -6.07 -12.05 -25.09
C TRP A 161 -4.72 -12.77 -25.24
N ASP A 162 -4.72 -13.97 -25.81
CA ASP A 162 -3.51 -14.79 -26.05
C ASP A 162 -2.49 -14.13 -27.00
N SER A 163 -2.95 -13.25 -27.89
CA SER A 163 -2.14 -12.66 -28.97
C SER A 163 -1.37 -11.39 -28.59
N VAL A 164 -1.19 -11.11 -27.30
CA VAL A 164 -0.38 -9.97 -26.83
C VAL A 164 1.12 -10.32 -26.86
N GLU A 165 1.61 -10.76 -28.02
CA GLU A 165 3.04 -10.83 -28.32
C GLU A 165 3.59 -9.39 -28.37
N GLY A 166 3.90 -8.81 -27.21
CA GLY A 166 4.65 -7.56 -27.13
C GLY A 166 4.18 -6.50 -26.12
N ALA A 167 3.02 -6.64 -25.45
CA ALA A 167 2.59 -5.64 -24.45
C ALA A 167 2.89 -6.04 -22.99
N THR A 168 3.18 -7.31 -22.73
CA THR A 168 3.66 -7.80 -21.43
C THR A 168 4.94 -8.58 -21.68
N GLY A 169 6.06 -8.16 -21.11
CA GLY A 169 7.27 -8.99 -21.09
C GLY A 169 6.98 -10.37 -20.48
N SER A 170 7.88 -11.34 -20.67
CA SER A 170 7.75 -12.71 -20.17
C SER A 170 7.27 -12.78 -18.71
N ASP A 171 7.79 -11.89 -17.87
CA ASP A 171 7.53 -11.88 -16.42
C ASP A 171 6.10 -11.43 -16.07
N GLY A 172 5.46 -10.62 -16.93
CA GLY A 172 4.09 -10.14 -16.75
C GLY A 172 3.04 -11.22 -17.05
N ALA A 173 3.31 -12.09 -18.03
CA ALA A 173 2.40 -13.19 -18.39
C ALA A 173 2.28 -14.22 -17.25
N ASP A 174 3.41 -14.53 -16.59
CA ASP A 174 3.42 -15.42 -15.43
C ASP A 174 2.67 -14.81 -14.25
N GLN A 175 2.78 -13.49 -14.01
CA GLN A 175 2.04 -12.82 -12.94
C GLN A 175 0.52 -12.81 -13.19
N ILE A 176 0.09 -12.55 -14.43
CA ILE A 176 -1.33 -12.57 -14.84
C ILE A 176 -1.92 -13.96 -14.63
N THR A 177 -1.25 -14.99 -15.15
CA THR A 177 -1.71 -16.38 -15.01
C THR A 177 -1.71 -16.81 -13.55
N ARG A 178 -0.75 -16.31 -12.76
CA ARG A 178 -0.69 -16.53 -11.31
C ARG A 178 -1.86 -15.92 -10.55
N SER A 179 -2.48 -14.87 -11.08
CA SER A 179 -3.66 -14.26 -10.48
C SER A 179 -4.95 -15.04 -10.73
N GLY A 180 -4.97 -15.97 -11.69
CA GLY A 180 -6.18 -16.70 -12.11
C GLY A 180 -6.88 -16.14 -13.35
N LEU A 181 -6.37 -15.05 -13.95
CA LEU A 181 -6.80 -14.61 -15.28
C LEU A 181 -6.18 -15.53 -16.34
N VAL A 182 -6.99 -15.98 -17.31
CA VAL A 182 -6.56 -16.90 -18.36
C VAL A 182 -6.53 -16.16 -19.71
N PHE A 183 -5.48 -16.42 -20.48
CA PHE A 183 -5.38 -15.92 -21.85
C PHE A 183 -6.41 -16.61 -22.74
N MET A 184 -7.32 -15.82 -23.32
CA MET A 184 -8.41 -16.30 -24.14
C MET A 184 -7.95 -16.67 -25.54
N ASP A 185 -8.42 -17.82 -26.01
CA ASP A 185 -8.37 -18.18 -27.43
C ASP A 185 -9.11 -17.14 -28.28
N THR A 186 -8.42 -16.62 -29.31
CA THR A 186 -8.93 -15.54 -30.18
C THR A 186 -10.22 -15.95 -30.88
N HIS A 187 -10.34 -17.20 -31.35
CA HIS A 187 -11.53 -17.66 -32.06
C HIS A 187 -12.75 -17.77 -31.12
N ARG A 188 -12.56 -18.27 -29.90
CA ARG A 188 -13.58 -18.30 -28.85
C ARG A 188 -14.03 -16.89 -28.45
N ALA A 189 -13.09 -15.97 -28.22
CA ALA A 189 -13.40 -14.58 -27.89
C ALA A 189 -14.24 -13.89 -28.97
N LEU A 190 -13.86 -14.06 -30.25
CA LEU A 190 -14.63 -13.52 -31.39
C LEU A 190 -15.98 -14.22 -31.60
N THR A 191 -16.10 -15.49 -31.24
CA THR A 191 -17.40 -16.18 -31.21
C THR A 191 -18.32 -15.55 -30.15
N GLY A 192 -17.77 -15.17 -28.99
CA GLY A 192 -18.47 -14.44 -27.96
C GLY A 192 -18.91 -13.04 -28.42
N LEU A 193 -18.05 -12.29 -29.11
CA LEU A 193 -18.42 -11.00 -29.72
C LEU A 193 -19.62 -11.16 -30.67
N ARG A 194 -19.59 -12.17 -31.54
CA ARG A 194 -20.71 -12.40 -32.47
C ARG A 194 -22.03 -12.62 -31.72
N ARG A 195 -22.02 -13.46 -30.70
CA ARG A 195 -23.21 -13.73 -29.88
C ARG A 195 -23.72 -12.46 -29.19
N ALA A 196 -22.83 -11.67 -28.61
CA ALA A 196 -23.20 -10.41 -27.96
C ALA A 196 -23.90 -9.42 -28.92
N LEU A 197 -23.47 -9.40 -30.19
CA LEU A 197 -24.12 -8.60 -31.22
C LEU A 197 -25.45 -9.21 -31.69
N ASP A 198 -25.52 -10.54 -31.85
CA ASP A 198 -26.74 -11.25 -32.25
C ASP A 198 -27.85 -11.14 -31.18
N ASP A 199 -27.48 -11.19 -29.91
CA ASP A 199 -28.39 -11.11 -28.75
C ASP A 199 -28.72 -9.65 -28.35
N ASP A 200 -28.14 -8.66 -29.05
CA ASP A 200 -28.27 -7.22 -28.79
C ASP A 200 -27.89 -6.78 -27.37
N ASP A 201 -26.83 -7.39 -26.82
CA ASP A 201 -26.35 -7.07 -25.48
C ASP A 201 -25.84 -5.63 -25.37
N THR A 202 -26.01 -5.04 -24.19
CA THR A 202 -25.63 -3.65 -23.90
C THR A 202 -24.21 -3.56 -23.30
N VAL A 203 -24.00 -4.10 -22.09
CA VAL A 203 -22.69 -4.14 -21.44
C VAL A 203 -22.48 -5.55 -20.87
N LEU A 204 -21.39 -6.20 -21.25
CA LEU A 204 -21.03 -7.54 -20.75
C LEU A 204 -19.52 -7.73 -20.70
N ALA A 205 -19.08 -8.73 -19.95
CA ALA A 205 -17.69 -9.18 -19.93
C ALA A 205 -17.54 -10.48 -20.72
N ILE A 206 -16.46 -10.59 -21.49
CA ILE A 206 -16.01 -11.84 -22.09
C ILE A 206 -14.59 -12.07 -21.59
N ALA A 207 -14.45 -13.01 -20.65
CA ALA A 207 -13.19 -13.34 -19.99
C ALA A 207 -13.13 -14.84 -19.70
N ASP A 208 -11.93 -15.41 -19.80
CA ASP A 208 -11.63 -16.74 -19.27
C ASP A 208 -10.90 -16.59 -17.94
N ILE A 209 -11.44 -17.20 -16.89
CA ILE A 209 -11.02 -16.98 -15.51
C ILE A 209 -11.04 -18.32 -14.79
N ASP A 210 -9.90 -18.67 -14.20
CA ASP A 210 -9.80 -19.72 -13.20
C ASP A 210 -10.33 -19.15 -11.88
N TRP A 211 -11.62 -19.34 -11.62
CA TRP A 211 -12.30 -18.79 -10.45
C TRP A 211 -11.79 -19.35 -9.13
N ASP A 212 -11.29 -20.60 -9.13
CA ASP A 212 -10.72 -21.24 -7.93
C ASP A 212 -9.42 -20.53 -7.51
N ARG A 213 -8.69 -19.98 -8.48
CA ARG A 213 -7.48 -19.19 -8.25
C ARG A 213 -7.75 -17.69 -8.09
N TYR A 214 -8.65 -17.14 -8.89
CA TYR A 214 -8.89 -15.69 -8.98
C TYR A 214 -9.62 -15.13 -7.77
N LEU A 215 -10.69 -15.79 -7.32
CA LEU A 215 -11.52 -15.27 -6.22
C LEU A 215 -10.73 -15.14 -4.91
N PRO A 216 -9.97 -16.16 -4.44
CA PRO A 216 -9.26 -16.03 -3.17
C PRO A 216 -8.21 -14.91 -3.16
N VAL A 217 -7.61 -14.61 -4.32
CA VAL A 217 -6.65 -13.50 -4.47
C VAL A 217 -7.39 -12.17 -4.50
N PHE A 218 -8.40 -12.04 -5.36
CA PHE A 218 -9.13 -10.79 -5.58
C PHE A 218 -9.93 -10.36 -4.34
N THR A 219 -10.52 -11.30 -3.60
CA THR A 219 -11.30 -11.01 -2.38
C THR A 219 -10.50 -11.17 -1.09
N SER A 220 -9.17 -11.23 -1.16
CA SER A 220 -8.28 -11.45 -0.01
C SER A 220 -8.40 -10.37 1.06
N VAL A 221 -8.59 -9.11 0.66
CA VAL A 221 -8.72 -7.94 1.54
C VAL A 221 -10.19 -7.58 1.79
N ARG A 222 -11.05 -7.73 0.79
CA ARG A 222 -12.46 -7.36 0.87
C ARG A 222 -13.32 -8.26 0.01
N ARG A 223 -14.51 -8.62 0.53
CA ARG A 223 -15.54 -9.32 -0.25
C ARG A 223 -15.98 -8.48 -1.45
N SER A 224 -16.19 -9.13 -2.59
CA SER A 224 -16.79 -8.52 -3.78
C SER A 224 -18.24 -8.95 -3.89
N ALA A 225 -19.18 -8.01 -3.76
CA ALA A 225 -20.60 -8.29 -3.95
C ALA A 225 -20.88 -8.73 -5.40
N PHE A 226 -20.25 -8.06 -6.37
CA PHE A 226 -20.37 -8.38 -7.79
C PHE A 226 -19.92 -9.81 -8.11
N LEU A 227 -18.73 -10.21 -7.65
CA LEU A 227 -18.23 -11.57 -7.92
C LEU A 227 -18.91 -12.63 -7.03
N GLY A 228 -19.36 -12.26 -5.84
CA GLY A 228 -20.01 -13.19 -4.89
C GLY A 228 -21.34 -13.76 -5.40
N ASP A 229 -21.99 -13.11 -6.36
CA ASP A 229 -23.21 -13.61 -6.98
C ASP A 229 -22.97 -14.64 -8.10
N LEU A 230 -21.73 -14.83 -8.52
CA LEU A 230 -21.38 -15.82 -9.53
C LEU A 230 -21.58 -17.25 -8.99
N PRO A 231 -22.13 -18.18 -9.80
CA PRO A 231 -22.28 -19.59 -9.40
C PRO A 231 -21.00 -20.24 -8.90
N GLU A 232 -19.86 -19.90 -9.52
CA GLU A 232 -18.52 -20.36 -9.15
C GLU A 232 -18.12 -19.86 -7.76
N ALA A 233 -18.36 -18.58 -7.46
CA ALA A 233 -18.05 -17.99 -6.16
C ALA A 233 -18.93 -18.59 -5.05
N ARG A 234 -20.23 -18.80 -5.32
CA ARG A 234 -21.14 -19.46 -4.37
C ARG A 234 -20.71 -20.89 -4.09
N ARG A 235 -20.35 -21.65 -5.12
CA ARG A 235 -19.84 -23.03 -4.98
C ARG A 235 -18.57 -23.09 -4.11
N LEU A 236 -17.66 -22.14 -4.30
CA LEU A 236 -16.42 -22.05 -3.52
C LEU A 236 -16.68 -21.65 -2.07
N ALA A 237 -17.59 -20.69 -1.83
CA ALA A 237 -18.02 -20.32 -0.50
C ALA A 237 -18.68 -21.49 0.24
N GLU A 238 -19.59 -22.22 -0.43
CA GLU A 238 -20.22 -23.43 0.12
C GLU A 238 -19.22 -24.55 0.39
N ALA A 239 -18.17 -24.68 -0.43
CA ALA A 239 -17.09 -25.64 -0.20
C ALA A 239 -16.21 -25.25 0.99
N ALA A 240 -15.98 -23.96 1.21
CA ALA A 240 -15.22 -23.44 2.35
C ALA A 240 -16.01 -23.47 3.67
N GLU A 241 -17.34 -23.29 3.62
CA GLU A 241 -18.23 -23.34 4.79
C GLU A 241 -18.57 -24.77 5.22
N LYS A 242 -18.38 -25.78 4.36
CA LYS A 242 -18.41 -27.18 4.79
C LYS A 242 -17.23 -27.39 5.73
N PRO A 243 -17.44 -27.65 7.03
CA PRO A 243 -16.34 -28.11 7.86
C PRO A 243 -15.79 -29.37 7.21
N ALA A 244 -14.46 -29.51 7.18
CA ALA A 244 -13.79 -30.76 6.86
C ALA A 244 -14.08 -31.87 7.91
N ALA A 245 -15.28 -31.91 8.49
CA ALA A 245 -15.76 -32.89 9.45
C ALA A 245 -16.06 -34.26 8.83
N ALA A 246 -15.81 -34.46 7.52
CA ALA A 246 -15.99 -35.73 6.83
C ALA A 246 -14.68 -36.48 6.50
N ALA A 247 -13.52 -35.85 6.70
CA ALA A 247 -12.24 -36.55 6.74
C ALA A 247 -11.79 -36.56 8.20
N GLY A 248 -11.53 -37.73 8.78
CA GLY A 248 -10.94 -37.80 10.12
C GLY A 248 -9.70 -36.90 10.21
N GLU A 249 -9.45 -36.37 11.40
CA GLU A 249 -8.29 -35.54 11.77
C GLU A 249 -7.03 -35.83 10.91
N HIS A 250 -6.52 -34.79 10.22
CA HIS A 250 -5.40 -34.88 9.29
C HIS A 250 -4.19 -35.56 9.95
N GLU A 251 -3.53 -36.49 9.23
CA GLU A 251 -2.40 -37.27 9.74
C GLU A 251 -1.28 -36.38 10.32
N PHE A 252 -1.04 -35.24 9.68
CA PHE A 252 -0.08 -34.25 10.15
C PHE A 252 -0.48 -33.64 11.51
N VAL A 253 -1.74 -33.25 11.69
CA VAL A 253 -2.27 -32.71 12.95
C VAL A 253 -2.18 -33.74 14.07
N ARG A 254 -2.52 -35.01 13.80
CA ARG A 254 -2.34 -36.11 14.77
C ARG A 254 -0.90 -36.28 15.20
N ARG A 255 0.03 -36.20 14.23
CA ARG A 255 1.47 -36.30 14.50
C ARG A 255 1.93 -35.15 15.38
N ILE A 256 1.53 -33.91 15.09
CA ILE A 256 1.87 -32.74 15.91
C ILE A 256 1.35 -32.90 17.34
N ARG A 257 0.08 -33.29 17.53
CA ARG A 257 -0.51 -33.50 18.87
C ARG A 257 0.19 -34.60 19.70
N ALA A 258 0.84 -35.56 19.04
CA ALA A 258 1.59 -36.63 19.70
C ALA A 258 3.04 -36.23 20.08
N LEU A 259 3.54 -35.09 19.61
CA LEU A 259 4.89 -34.58 19.92
C LEU A 259 4.89 -33.73 21.20
N GLY A 260 6.04 -33.66 21.86
CA GLY A 260 6.27 -32.67 22.92
C GLY A 260 6.37 -31.25 22.36
N ARG A 261 6.11 -30.22 23.18
CA ARG A 261 5.97 -28.82 22.73
C ARG A 261 7.15 -28.32 21.86
N ALA A 262 8.39 -28.58 22.28
CA ALA A 262 9.58 -28.19 21.51
C ALA A 262 9.69 -28.91 20.15
N ASP A 263 9.25 -30.17 20.08
CA ASP A 263 9.23 -30.93 18.83
C ASP A 263 8.09 -30.48 17.90
N GLN A 264 6.97 -29.99 18.45
CA GLN A 264 5.88 -29.38 17.69
C GLN A 264 6.35 -28.08 17.02
N GLU A 265 6.95 -27.17 17.80
CA GLU A 265 7.47 -25.88 17.32
C GLU A 265 8.46 -26.08 16.16
N ARG A 266 9.43 -26.99 16.34
CA ARG A 266 10.39 -27.33 15.27
C ARG A 266 9.72 -27.90 14.02
N THR A 267 8.80 -28.85 14.17
CA THR A 267 8.14 -29.51 13.02
C THR A 267 7.25 -28.52 12.25
N LEU A 268 6.58 -27.60 12.94
CA LEU A 268 5.75 -26.57 12.33
C LEU A 268 6.60 -25.49 11.65
N LEU A 269 7.73 -25.11 12.24
CA LEU A 269 8.69 -24.19 11.63
C LEU A 269 9.26 -24.75 10.32
N GLU A 270 9.66 -26.03 10.33
CA GLU A 270 10.12 -26.72 9.11
C GLU A 270 9.03 -26.73 8.03
N LEU A 271 7.78 -26.99 8.40
CA LEU A 271 6.64 -26.92 7.47
C LEU A 271 6.49 -25.52 6.87
N VAL A 272 6.41 -24.49 7.70
CA VAL A 272 6.22 -23.11 7.24
C VAL A 272 7.34 -22.68 6.31
N ARG A 273 8.59 -23.00 6.64
CA ARG A 273 9.76 -22.67 5.78
C ARG A 273 9.72 -23.40 4.45
N ALA A 274 9.35 -24.68 4.44
CA ALA A 274 9.25 -25.47 3.21
C ALA A 274 8.12 -24.96 2.28
N GLU A 275 6.95 -24.67 2.85
CA GLU A 275 5.82 -24.14 2.09
C GLU A 275 6.10 -22.72 1.58
N ALA A 276 6.76 -21.88 2.41
CA ALA A 276 7.15 -20.53 2.03
C ALA A 276 8.22 -20.51 0.93
N ALA A 277 9.23 -21.36 1.03
CA ALA A 277 10.25 -21.50 -0.01
C ALA A 277 9.63 -21.90 -1.34
N THR A 278 8.66 -22.82 -1.31
CA THR A 278 8.01 -23.26 -2.54
C THR A 278 7.11 -22.18 -3.14
N ALA A 279 6.39 -21.41 -2.32
CA ALA A 279 5.59 -20.27 -2.79
C ALA A 279 6.45 -19.16 -3.43
N LEU A 280 7.70 -19.01 -2.99
CA LEU A 280 8.69 -18.10 -3.58
C LEU A 280 9.45 -18.70 -4.78
N GLY A 281 9.19 -19.96 -5.14
CA GLY A 281 9.90 -20.66 -6.22
C GLY A 281 11.35 -21.06 -5.87
N HIS A 282 11.70 -21.10 -4.58
CA HIS A 282 12.99 -21.58 -4.11
C HIS A 282 13.04 -23.11 -4.05
N VAL A 283 14.23 -23.66 -4.29
CA VAL A 283 14.47 -25.12 -4.31
C VAL A 283 14.69 -25.69 -2.90
N SER A 284 15.02 -24.86 -1.91
CA SER A 284 15.27 -25.27 -0.52
C SER A 284 14.58 -24.37 0.50
N ALA A 285 14.10 -24.99 1.59
CA ALA A 285 13.58 -24.32 2.78
C ALA A 285 14.65 -23.46 3.49
N ASP A 286 15.94 -23.77 3.30
CA ASP A 286 17.06 -23.01 3.89
C ASP A 286 17.18 -21.60 3.32
N ALA A 287 16.57 -21.33 2.17
CA ALA A 287 16.52 -19.99 1.58
C ALA A 287 15.60 -19.03 2.35
N VAL A 288 14.74 -19.55 3.23
CA VAL A 288 13.84 -18.77 4.07
C VAL A 288 14.36 -18.83 5.50
N GLU A 289 14.83 -17.69 6.00
CA GLU A 289 15.30 -17.52 7.38
C GLU A 289 14.13 -17.52 8.38
N GLU A 290 14.34 -18.02 9.60
CA GLU A 290 13.30 -18.28 10.59
C GLU A 290 12.63 -17.01 11.14
N GLU A 291 13.42 -15.97 11.38
CA GLU A 291 12.98 -14.72 12.02
C GLU A 291 12.79 -13.57 11.01
N ARG A 292 13.26 -13.76 9.78
CA ARG A 292 13.23 -12.73 8.75
C ARG A 292 11.80 -12.53 8.23
N ALA A 293 11.41 -11.26 8.07
CA ALA A 293 10.06 -10.95 7.63
C ALA A 293 9.80 -11.45 6.20
N PHE A 294 8.62 -12.03 5.98
CA PHE A 294 8.18 -12.53 4.67
C PHE A 294 8.28 -11.45 3.58
N ARG A 295 7.96 -10.19 3.92
CA ARG A 295 8.06 -9.05 2.97
C ARG A 295 9.49 -8.82 2.47
N ASP A 296 10.50 -9.03 3.32
CA ASP A 296 11.90 -8.78 3.00
C ASP A 296 12.52 -9.87 2.10
N VAL A 297 11.83 -11.00 1.96
CA VAL A 297 12.20 -12.12 1.09
C VAL A 297 11.29 -12.26 -0.13
N GLY A 298 10.46 -11.25 -0.40
CA GLY A 298 9.71 -11.15 -1.65
C GLY A 298 8.26 -11.64 -1.59
N PHE A 299 7.69 -11.83 -0.39
CA PHE A 299 6.24 -12.04 -0.30
C PHE A 299 5.46 -10.79 -0.66
N ASP A 300 4.50 -10.99 -1.54
CA ASP A 300 3.47 -10.05 -1.98
C ASP A 300 2.07 -10.63 -1.69
N SER A 301 1.02 -9.92 -2.08
CA SER A 301 -0.37 -10.35 -1.82
C SER A 301 -0.71 -11.70 -2.48
N LEU A 302 0.00 -12.11 -3.52
CA LEU A 302 -0.29 -13.33 -4.27
C LEU A 302 0.42 -14.55 -3.68
N THR A 303 1.71 -14.39 -3.39
CA THR A 303 2.52 -15.41 -2.71
C THR A 303 2.07 -15.64 -1.27
N ALA A 304 1.53 -14.62 -0.59
CA ALA A 304 0.89 -14.78 0.73
C ALA A 304 -0.33 -15.71 0.70
N VAL A 305 -1.18 -15.56 -0.33
CA VAL A 305 -2.36 -16.40 -0.54
C VAL A 305 -1.96 -17.84 -0.90
N GLU A 306 -0.89 -18.00 -1.68
CA GLU A 306 -0.35 -19.32 -2.03
C GLU A 306 0.17 -20.07 -0.80
N LEU A 307 0.95 -19.41 0.06
CA LEU A 307 1.43 -19.99 1.32
C LEU A 307 0.27 -20.41 2.23
N ARG A 308 -0.76 -19.56 2.37
CA ARG A 308 -1.96 -19.91 3.13
C ARG A 308 -2.62 -21.18 2.60
N ASN A 309 -2.87 -21.26 1.29
CA ASN A 309 -3.54 -22.41 0.68
C ASN A 309 -2.75 -23.71 0.89
N ARG A 310 -1.43 -23.63 0.74
CA ARG A 310 -0.51 -24.73 1.00
C ARG A 310 -0.58 -25.22 2.44
N LEU A 311 -0.46 -24.30 3.40
CA LEU A 311 -0.56 -24.64 4.83
C LEU A 311 -1.92 -25.20 5.21
N ALA A 312 -3.01 -24.62 4.69
CA ALA A 312 -4.37 -25.12 4.91
C ALA A 312 -4.55 -26.54 4.34
N THR A 313 -3.92 -26.86 3.21
CA THR A 313 -3.96 -28.22 2.63
C THR A 313 -3.29 -29.25 3.52
N VAL A 314 -2.12 -28.92 4.08
CA VAL A 314 -1.35 -29.84 4.93
C VAL A 314 -1.98 -30.00 6.31
N THR A 315 -2.43 -28.90 6.91
CA THR A 315 -2.93 -28.85 8.28
C THR A 315 -4.43 -29.13 8.40
N GLY A 316 -5.21 -28.91 7.33
CA GLY A 316 -6.68 -28.95 7.38
C GLY A 316 -7.31 -27.78 8.14
N LEU A 317 -6.52 -26.75 8.50
CA LEU A 317 -7.01 -25.57 9.21
C LEU A 317 -7.67 -24.56 8.26
N SER A 318 -8.61 -23.79 8.79
CA SER A 318 -9.14 -22.59 8.14
C SER A 318 -8.26 -21.40 8.52
N LEU A 319 -7.35 -21.02 7.62
CA LEU A 319 -6.34 -19.98 7.89
C LEU A 319 -6.74 -18.62 7.29
N PRO A 320 -6.55 -17.49 8.00
CA PRO A 320 -6.85 -16.15 7.48
C PRO A 320 -6.01 -15.78 6.25
N SER A 321 -6.57 -15.01 5.31
CA SER A 321 -5.83 -14.44 4.16
C SER A 321 -4.75 -13.45 4.56
N THR A 322 -4.87 -12.83 5.74
CA THR A 322 -3.94 -11.85 6.28
C THR A 322 -2.80 -12.47 7.07
N MET A 323 -2.76 -13.80 7.23
CA MET A 323 -1.82 -14.48 8.13
C MET A 323 -0.34 -14.14 7.90
N VAL A 324 0.09 -13.86 6.67
CA VAL A 324 1.49 -13.48 6.37
C VAL A 324 1.82 -12.05 6.83
N PHE A 325 0.80 -11.21 7.00
CA PHE A 325 0.93 -9.86 7.54
C PHE A 325 0.77 -9.84 9.06
N ASP A 326 -0.15 -10.63 9.58
CA ASP A 326 -0.43 -10.76 11.02
C ASP A 326 0.71 -11.53 11.73
N TYR A 327 1.29 -12.52 11.05
CA TYR A 327 2.39 -13.36 11.51
C TYR A 327 3.57 -13.22 10.55
N PRO A 328 4.40 -12.17 10.72
CA PRO A 328 5.23 -11.63 9.64
C PRO A 328 6.47 -12.46 9.30
N ASN A 329 6.77 -13.54 10.03
CA ASN A 329 7.91 -14.42 9.75
C ASN A 329 7.57 -15.91 10.03
N PRO A 330 8.39 -16.85 9.54
CA PRO A 330 8.14 -18.28 9.70
C PRO A 330 7.98 -18.75 11.15
N LEU A 331 8.78 -18.20 12.08
CA LEU A 331 8.73 -18.57 13.49
C LEU A 331 7.40 -18.17 14.15
N VAL A 332 6.96 -16.94 13.95
CA VAL A 332 5.70 -16.42 14.50
C VAL A 332 4.52 -17.18 13.89
N LEU A 333 4.57 -17.46 12.58
CA LEU A 333 3.52 -18.21 11.91
C LEU A 333 3.44 -19.68 12.38
N ALA A 334 4.58 -20.31 12.66
CA ALA A 334 4.61 -21.66 13.23
C ALA A 334 3.99 -21.71 14.64
N GLY A 335 4.20 -20.66 15.45
CA GLY A 335 3.56 -20.49 16.76
C GLY A 335 2.03 -20.40 16.64
N PHE A 336 1.52 -19.56 15.74
CA PHE A 336 0.08 -19.48 15.45
C PHE A 336 -0.51 -20.83 15.04
N LEU A 337 0.15 -21.56 14.13
CA LEU A 337 -0.31 -22.91 13.73
C LEU A 337 -0.30 -23.89 14.89
N GLN A 338 0.66 -23.79 15.82
CA GLN A 338 0.70 -24.65 17.01
C GLN A 338 -0.53 -24.41 17.89
N GLU A 339 -0.88 -23.14 18.13
CA GLU A 339 -2.04 -22.75 18.92
C GLU A 339 -3.36 -23.22 18.29
N GLU A 340 -3.50 -23.07 16.97
CA GLU A 340 -4.67 -23.56 16.23
C GLU A 340 -4.79 -25.10 16.26
N ILE A 341 -3.66 -25.82 16.21
CA ILE A 341 -3.65 -27.30 16.14
C ILE A 341 -3.87 -27.94 17.52
N VAL A 342 -3.17 -27.48 18.54
CA VAL A 342 -3.18 -28.08 19.88
C VAL A 342 -4.29 -27.47 20.75
N GLY A 343 -4.90 -26.36 20.28
CA GLY A 343 -5.66 -25.45 21.11
C GLY A 343 -4.70 -24.58 21.92
N ALA A 344 -5.08 -23.35 22.22
CA ALA A 344 -4.36 -22.52 23.18
C ALA A 344 -4.21 -23.34 24.47
N ALA A 345 -3.02 -23.88 24.71
CA ALA A 345 -2.69 -24.51 25.98
C ALA A 345 -2.84 -23.39 27.00
N GLU A 346 -3.91 -23.42 27.80
CA GLU A 346 -4.32 -22.40 28.78
C GLU A 346 -3.16 -21.45 29.06
N ALA A 347 -3.01 -20.44 28.20
CA ALA A 347 -2.10 -19.37 28.47
C ALA A 347 -2.76 -18.75 29.69
N VAL A 348 -2.10 -18.91 30.84
CA VAL A 348 -2.55 -18.35 32.11
C VAL A 348 -2.89 -16.92 31.78
N ALA A 349 -4.18 -16.63 31.66
CA ALA A 349 -4.66 -15.31 31.39
C ALA A 349 -4.15 -14.50 32.57
N GLY A 350 -3.08 -13.73 32.33
CA GLY A 350 -2.69 -12.67 33.24
C GLY A 350 -3.95 -11.87 33.51
N PRO A 351 -4.22 -11.53 34.78
CA PRO A 351 -5.53 -11.02 35.18
C PRO A 351 -5.92 -9.88 34.25
N VAL A 352 -7.02 -10.06 33.52
CA VAL A 352 -7.70 -8.95 32.87
C VAL A 352 -8.08 -8.02 34.00
N SER A 353 -7.36 -6.91 34.15
CA SER A 353 -7.64 -5.94 35.19
C SER A 353 -9.06 -5.47 34.95
N ALA A 354 -9.94 -5.73 35.92
CA ALA A 354 -11.27 -5.14 35.91
C ALA A 354 -11.10 -3.63 35.76
N ALA A 355 -11.92 -2.98 34.94
CA ALA A 355 -11.96 -1.52 34.85
C ALA A 355 -12.05 -0.96 36.28
N GLY A 356 -10.96 -0.36 36.74
CA GLY A 356 -10.86 0.21 38.08
C GLY A 356 -11.92 1.29 38.25
N ALA A 357 -12.32 1.57 39.48
CA ALA A 357 -13.12 2.77 39.73
C ALA A 357 -12.40 3.99 39.13
N HIS A 358 -13.12 4.96 38.54
CA HIS A 358 -12.50 6.12 37.85
C HIS A 358 -11.52 6.93 38.73
N ASP A 359 -11.54 6.74 40.05
CA ASP A 359 -10.65 7.37 41.03
C ASP A 359 -9.43 6.52 41.44
N GLU A 360 -9.22 5.32 40.87
CA GLU A 360 -8.05 4.51 41.16
C GLU A 360 -6.76 5.18 40.62
N PRO A 361 -5.68 5.28 41.44
CA PRO A 361 -4.40 5.79 40.98
C PRO A 361 -3.77 4.90 39.89
N ILE A 362 -3.23 5.51 38.84
CA ILE A 362 -2.47 4.80 37.80
C ILE A 362 -1.05 4.54 38.28
N ALA A 363 -0.60 3.28 38.21
CA ALA A 363 0.75 2.89 38.58
C ALA A 363 1.74 3.15 37.43
N ILE A 364 2.86 3.82 37.73
CA ILE A 364 4.00 3.93 36.82
C ILE A 364 4.94 2.75 37.11
N VAL A 365 4.94 1.75 36.23
CA VAL A 365 5.68 0.49 36.41
C VAL A 365 7.04 0.47 35.72
N GLY A 366 7.31 1.43 34.84
CA GLY A 366 8.59 1.58 34.13
C GLY A 366 8.77 3.02 33.64
N MET A 367 10.03 3.42 33.43
CA MET A 367 10.39 4.74 32.91
C MET A 367 11.76 4.68 32.21
N SER A 368 11.88 5.37 31.09
CA SER A 368 13.16 5.68 30.43
C SER A 368 13.19 7.17 30.11
N CYS A 369 14.39 7.73 29.97
CA CYS A 369 14.51 9.11 29.54
C CYS A 369 15.88 9.37 28.91
N ARG A 370 15.91 10.30 27.97
CA ARG A 370 17.15 10.84 27.41
C ARG A 370 17.10 12.36 27.51
N PHE A 371 18.12 12.92 28.12
CA PHE A 371 18.22 14.36 28.35
C PHE A 371 19.65 14.85 28.06
N PRO A 372 19.83 16.17 27.86
CA PRO A 372 21.15 16.77 27.69
C PRO A 372 22.11 16.46 28.84
N GLY A 373 23.41 16.56 28.56
CA GLY A 373 24.46 16.27 29.55
C GLY A 373 24.73 14.77 29.73
N GLY A 374 24.48 13.97 28.68
CA GLY A 374 24.74 12.52 28.69
C GLY A 374 23.78 11.69 29.53
N VAL A 375 22.60 12.22 29.89
CA VAL A 375 21.60 11.49 30.70
C VAL A 375 20.84 10.51 29.82
N ARG A 376 20.92 9.21 30.18
CA ARG A 376 20.31 8.09 29.46
C ARG A 376 19.34 7.28 30.33
N THR A 377 19.30 7.55 31.63
CA THR A 377 18.40 6.88 32.57
C THR A 377 17.80 7.85 33.59
N PRO A 378 16.65 7.51 34.20
CA PRO A 378 16.06 8.32 35.27
C PRO A 378 16.97 8.47 36.50
N GLY A 379 17.80 7.47 36.79
CA GLY A 379 18.78 7.53 37.87
C GLY A 379 19.88 8.56 37.60
N GLU A 380 20.35 8.66 36.36
CA GLU A 380 21.31 9.68 35.94
C GLU A 380 20.70 11.08 35.94
N LEU A 381 19.43 11.21 35.54
CA LEU A 381 18.69 12.48 35.66
C LEU A 381 18.64 12.93 37.12
N TRP A 382 18.29 12.01 38.03
CA TRP A 382 18.25 12.30 39.46
C TRP A 382 19.62 12.74 39.99
N ALA A 383 20.70 12.06 39.57
CA ALA A 383 22.06 12.42 39.95
C ALA A 383 22.46 13.82 39.46
N LEU A 384 22.13 14.16 38.20
CA LEU A 384 22.38 15.48 37.62
C LEU A 384 21.64 16.58 38.41
N LEU A 385 20.36 16.38 38.69
CA LEU A 385 19.53 17.34 39.45
C LEU A 385 20.03 17.50 40.88
N ALA A 386 20.34 16.40 41.56
CA ALA A 386 20.86 16.43 42.94
C ALA A 386 22.22 17.13 43.05
N ALA A 387 23.05 17.04 42.00
CA ALA A 387 24.33 17.73 41.91
C ALA A 387 24.20 19.21 41.49
N GLY A 388 23.00 19.67 41.09
CA GLY A 388 22.80 21.01 40.54
C GLY A 388 23.49 21.22 39.19
N GLY A 389 23.57 20.17 38.37
CA GLY A 389 24.25 20.23 37.07
C GLY A 389 23.54 21.14 36.06
N ASP A 390 24.34 21.85 35.26
CA ASP A 390 23.90 22.61 34.09
C ASP A 390 24.24 21.80 32.83
N ALA A 391 23.21 21.44 32.06
CA ALA A 391 23.34 20.64 30.84
C ALA A 391 23.21 21.48 29.55
N ILE A 392 23.26 22.81 29.68
CA ILE A 392 23.26 23.72 28.53
C ILE A 392 24.67 23.78 27.92
N SER A 393 24.73 23.64 26.60
CA SER A 393 25.95 23.73 25.80
C SER A 393 25.75 24.67 24.61
N GLY A 394 26.82 24.87 23.84
CA GLY A 394 26.68 25.38 22.46
C GLY A 394 26.04 24.34 21.53
N PHE A 395 25.87 24.72 20.27
CA PHE A 395 25.36 23.83 19.22
C PHE A 395 26.16 22.53 19.11
N PRO A 396 25.49 21.41 18.78
CA PRO A 396 26.13 20.11 18.66
C PRO A 396 26.95 19.98 17.37
N ASP A 397 28.10 19.33 17.45
CA ASP A 397 29.03 19.15 16.32
C ASP A 397 28.52 18.12 15.28
N ASP A 398 27.53 17.31 15.62
CA ASP A 398 27.02 16.19 14.80
C ASP A 398 25.82 16.55 13.90
N ARG A 399 25.38 17.82 13.91
CA ARG A 399 24.25 18.31 13.10
C ARG A 399 24.66 19.20 11.92
N GLY A 400 25.95 19.54 11.82
CA GLY A 400 26.47 20.38 10.73
C GLY A 400 26.01 21.83 10.78
N TRP A 401 25.65 22.34 11.96
CA TRP A 401 25.19 23.71 12.15
C TRP A 401 26.37 24.68 12.27
N ASP A 402 26.35 25.76 11.49
CA ASP A 402 27.36 26.82 11.55
C ASP A 402 26.95 27.90 12.58
N ALA A 403 27.38 27.71 13.82
CA ALA A 403 27.10 28.65 14.91
C ALA A 403 27.66 30.06 14.64
N GLU A 404 28.82 30.19 14.00
CA GLU A 404 29.42 31.50 13.68
C GLU A 404 28.60 32.23 12.60
N ALA A 405 28.12 31.51 11.59
CA ALA A 405 27.30 32.10 10.55
C ALA A 405 25.91 32.52 11.04
N ILE A 406 25.33 31.83 12.01
CA ILE A 406 23.96 32.09 12.49
C ILE A 406 23.92 33.16 13.59
N PHE A 407 24.98 33.27 14.40
CA PHE A 407 25.00 34.16 15.55
C PHE A 407 25.08 35.65 15.15
N ASP A 408 24.20 36.47 15.72
CA ASP A 408 24.31 37.93 15.71
C ASP A 408 23.80 38.50 17.04
N PRO A 409 24.58 39.34 17.76
CA PRO A 409 24.13 39.91 19.02
C PRO A 409 22.94 40.88 18.89
N ASP A 410 22.63 41.36 17.68
CA ASP A 410 21.46 42.20 17.41
C ASP A 410 20.19 41.32 17.28
N PRO A 411 19.20 41.44 18.19
CA PRO A 411 17.98 40.64 18.12
C PRO A 411 17.10 40.98 16.91
N ASP A 412 17.31 42.14 16.27
CA ASP A 412 16.56 42.57 15.10
C ASP A 412 17.24 42.13 13.78
N ALA A 413 18.40 41.48 13.83
CA ALA A 413 19.13 41.02 12.65
C ALA A 413 18.35 39.91 11.91
N PRO A 414 17.93 40.14 10.64
CA PRO A 414 17.13 39.17 9.91
C PRO A 414 17.88 37.85 9.65
N GLY A 415 17.24 36.72 9.95
CA GLY A 415 17.81 35.40 9.69
C GLY A 415 18.94 34.99 10.63
N LYS A 416 19.11 35.68 11.76
CA LYS A 416 20.15 35.43 12.76
C LYS A 416 19.55 35.02 14.10
N ALA A 417 20.38 34.44 14.97
CA ALA A 417 20.04 34.13 16.34
C ALA A 417 20.99 34.83 17.32
N TYR A 418 20.46 35.46 18.37
CA TYR A 418 21.29 36.12 19.39
C TYR A 418 21.77 35.18 20.49
N SER A 419 21.39 33.90 20.43
CA SER A 419 21.86 32.85 21.31
C SER A 419 22.06 31.57 20.50
N THR A 420 23.16 30.87 20.77
CA THR A 420 23.48 29.54 20.21
C THR A 420 23.60 28.50 21.32
N GLN A 421 23.04 28.81 22.49
CA GLN A 421 23.04 27.93 23.64
C GLN A 421 21.75 27.11 23.69
N GLY A 422 21.84 25.86 24.15
CA GLY A 422 20.70 24.97 24.28
C GLY A 422 21.05 23.65 24.95
N GLY A 423 20.02 22.87 25.28
CA GLY A 423 20.18 21.50 25.73
C GLY A 423 20.02 20.54 24.55
N PHE A 424 21.07 19.78 24.24
CA PHE A 424 21.09 18.86 23.11
C PHE A 424 21.27 17.41 23.56
N LEU A 425 20.64 16.48 22.85
CA LEU A 425 20.86 15.05 23.04
C LEU A 425 22.15 14.63 22.34
N ASP A 426 23.03 13.95 23.08
CA ASP A 426 24.22 13.35 22.50
C ASP A 426 23.87 12.22 21.54
N GLY A 427 24.44 12.27 20.34
CA GLY A 427 24.31 11.20 19.35
C GLY A 427 22.87 10.93 18.94
N ALA A 428 22.02 11.95 18.87
CA ALA A 428 20.60 11.75 18.52
C ALA A 428 20.39 11.27 17.06
N GLY A 429 21.44 11.22 16.23
CA GLY A 429 21.40 10.50 14.94
C GLY A 429 21.69 9.00 15.03
N ASN A 430 22.27 8.53 16.15
CA ASN A 430 22.67 7.14 16.34
C ASN A 430 21.43 6.26 16.53
N PHE A 431 21.47 5.07 15.92
CA PHE A 431 20.39 4.10 15.98
C PHE A 431 20.92 2.73 15.56
N ASP A 432 20.46 1.65 16.20
CA ASP A 432 20.70 0.28 15.73
C ASP A 432 19.52 -0.23 14.89
N PRO A 433 19.55 -0.05 13.56
CA PRO A 433 18.41 -0.40 12.73
C PRO A 433 18.21 -1.91 12.60
N ALA A 434 19.28 -2.71 12.68
CA ALA A 434 19.20 -4.16 12.52
C ALA A 434 18.45 -4.79 13.70
N PHE A 435 18.70 -4.30 14.92
CA PHE A 435 18.01 -4.75 16.13
C PHE A 435 16.48 -4.58 16.02
N PHE A 436 16.02 -3.48 15.41
CA PHE A 436 14.59 -3.21 15.21
C PHE A 436 14.03 -3.72 13.88
N GLY A 437 14.78 -4.51 13.10
CA GLY A 437 14.34 -5.03 11.81
C GLY A 437 14.15 -3.96 10.73
N ILE A 438 14.89 -2.85 10.82
CA ILE A 438 14.83 -1.70 9.91
C ILE A 438 16.03 -1.73 8.97
N SER A 439 15.80 -1.51 7.67
CA SER A 439 16.91 -1.45 6.70
C SER A 439 17.76 -0.19 6.90
N PRO A 440 19.09 -0.21 6.67
CA PRO A 440 19.94 0.98 6.81
C PRO A 440 19.47 2.18 5.97
N ARG A 441 18.94 1.93 4.77
CA ARG A 441 18.39 2.98 3.89
C ARG A 441 17.12 3.60 4.47
N GLU A 442 16.25 2.82 5.10
CA GLU A 442 15.08 3.35 5.79
C GLU A 442 15.48 4.12 7.03
N ALA A 443 16.37 3.56 7.84
CA ALA A 443 16.89 4.21 9.04
C ALA A 443 17.47 5.60 8.75
N PHE A 444 18.19 5.75 7.63
CA PHE A 444 18.70 7.06 7.19
C PHE A 444 17.60 8.10 6.97
N ALA A 445 16.46 7.71 6.40
CA ALA A 445 15.34 8.61 6.10
C ALA A 445 14.36 8.80 7.28
N MET A 446 14.52 8.07 8.38
CA MET A 446 13.65 8.18 9.56
C MET A 446 14.01 9.40 10.40
N ASP A 447 13.00 10.16 10.84
CA ASP A 447 13.21 11.23 11.82
C ASP A 447 13.92 10.66 13.07
N PRO A 448 15.01 11.31 13.55
CA PRO A 448 15.69 10.97 14.81
C PRO A 448 14.77 10.70 16.00
N GLN A 449 13.62 11.38 16.06
CA GLN A 449 12.61 11.22 17.11
C GLN A 449 11.99 9.81 17.08
N GLN A 450 11.75 9.24 15.90
CA GLN A 450 11.27 7.85 15.79
C GLN A 450 12.31 6.86 16.32
N ARG A 451 13.59 7.10 16.00
CA ARG A 451 14.72 6.25 16.42
C ARG A 451 14.87 6.26 17.94
N VAL A 452 14.88 7.46 18.53
CA VAL A 452 14.96 7.65 19.99
C VAL A 452 13.78 7.00 20.70
N LEU A 453 12.55 7.13 20.17
CA LEU A 453 11.38 6.51 20.77
C LEU A 453 11.43 4.98 20.77
N LEU A 454 11.93 4.35 19.70
CA LEU A 454 12.05 2.88 19.64
C LEU A 454 13.00 2.35 20.70
N GLU A 455 14.17 2.99 20.86
CA GLU A 455 15.13 2.64 21.90
C GLU A 455 14.58 2.93 23.30
N ALA A 456 13.96 4.09 23.51
CA ALA A 456 13.38 4.46 24.79
C ALA A 456 12.20 3.55 25.20
N ALA A 457 11.40 3.08 24.25
CA ALA A 457 10.32 2.13 24.50
C ALA A 457 10.87 0.77 24.93
N TRP A 458 11.91 0.26 24.25
CA TRP A 458 12.62 -0.95 24.66
C TRP A 458 13.14 -0.83 26.11
N GLU A 459 13.86 0.27 26.40
CA GLU A 459 14.40 0.57 27.72
C GLU A 459 13.31 0.67 28.81
N VAL A 460 12.12 1.21 28.49
CA VAL A 460 10.97 1.23 29.41
C VAL A 460 10.53 -0.17 29.78
N PHE A 461 10.40 -1.07 28.80
CA PHE A 461 9.94 -2.43 29.05
C PHE A 461 10.97 -3.22 29.87
N GLU A 462 12.26 -3.10 29.55
CA GLU A 462 13.34 -3.68 30.35
C GLU A 462 13.35 -3.12 31.78
N GLY A 463 13.20 -1.80 31.93
CA GLY A 463 13.15 -1.14 33.24
C GLY A 463 11.94 -1.56 34.07
N ALA A 464 10.83 -1.95 33.43
CA ALA A 464 9.65 -2.51 34.07
C ALA A 464 9.77 -4.02 34.38
N GLY A 465 10.84 -4.69 33.90
CA GLY A 465 10.97 -6.15 33.97
C GLY A 465 9.96 -6.90 33.10
N ILE A 466 9.47 -6.26 32.04
CA ILE A 466 8.50 -6.82 31.10
C ILE A 466 9.25 -7.28 29.85
N ASP A 467 9.07 -8.54 29.47
CA ASP A 467 9.53 -9.05 28.18
C ASP A 467 8.71 -8.42 27.05
N PRO A 468 9.30 -7.63 26.14
CA PRO A 468 8.56 -7.00 25.05
C PRO A 468 7.85 -8.01 24.15
N ALA A 469 8.37 -9.24 24.01
CA ALA A 469 7.72 -10.28 23.21
C ALA A 469 6.38 -10.72 23.81
N ALA A 470 6.23 -10.66 25.13
CA ALA A 470 4.99 -11.01 25.83
C ALA A 470 3.89 -9.94 25.69
N LEU A 471 4.21 -8.74 25.20
CA LEU A 471 3.24 -7.68 24.94
C LEU A 471 2.58 -7.79 23.56
N ARG A 472 3.11 -8.64 22.67
CA ARG A 472 2.53 -8.84 21.33
C ARG A 472 1.09 -9.37 21.44
N GLY A 473 0.17 -8.75 20.71
CA GLY A 473 -1.26 -9.10 20.72
C GLY A 473 -2.03 -8.60 21.95
N THR A 474 -1.37 -7.90 22.87
CA THR A 474 -2.05 -7.34 24.05
C THR A 474 -2.67 -5.99 23.73
N PRO A 475 -3.77 -5.59 24.41
CA PRO A 475 -4.33 -4.24 24.28
C PRO A 475 -3.47 -3.21 25.02
N THR A 476 -2.19 -3.13 24.67
CA THR A 476 -1.26 -2.13 25.20
C THR A 476 -1.35 -0.88 24.33
N GLY A 477 -1.74 0.26 24.90
CA GLY A 477 -1.84 1.53 24.19
C GLY A 477 -0.50 2.25 24.06
N THR A 478 -0.34 3.08 23.02
CA THR A 478 0.86 3.89 22.75
C THR A 478 0.46 5.35 22.52
N PHE A 479 0.81 6.23 23.45
CA PHE A 479 0.43 7.64 23.46
C PHE A 479 1.68 8.51 23.47
N ILE A 480 1.97 9.16 22.34
CA ILE A 480 3.21 9.93 22.16
C ILE A 480 2.89 11.40 21.92
N GLY A 481 3.45 12.26 22.77
CA GLY A 481 3.48 13.68 22.56
C GLY A 481 4.67 14.07 21.68
N SER A 482 4.42 14.70 20.54
CA SER A 482 5.49 15.25 19.72
C SER A 482 4.99 16.49 19.00
N SER A 483 5.92 17.34 18.60
CA SER A 483 5.66 18.55 17.84
C SER A 483 6.83 18.75 16.89
N TYR A 484 6.60 19.45 15.79
CA TYR A 484 7.64 19.94 14.87
C TYR A 484 8.51 18.82 14.24
N GLN A 485 8.39 18.64 12.92
CA GLN A 485 9.22 17.72 12.13
C GLN A 485 9.74 18.51 10.93
N ASP A 486 11.04 18.74 10.86
CA ASP A 486 11.72 19.41 9.73
C ASP A 486 12.88 18.57 9.20
N TYR A 487 13.03 17.33 9.67
CA TYR A 487 14.04 16.39 9.15
C TYR A 487 13.81 16.06 7.67
N ASP A 488 12.56 16.12 7.19
CA ASP A 488 12.25 15.98 5.75
C ASP A 488 13.02 16.99 4.89
N SER A 489 13.20 18.23 5.37
CA SER A 489 14.00 19.25 4.67
C SER A 489 15.48 18.88 4.59
N VAL A 490 16.00 18.18 5.60
CA VAL A 490 17.39 17.69 5.64
C VAL A 490 17.56 16.52 4.66
N VAL A 491 16.59 15.61 4.60
CA VAL A 491 16.62 14.43 3.72
C VAL A 491 16.45 14.85 2.25
N VAL A 492 15.51 15.75 1.95
CA VAL A 492 15.26 16.27 0.59
C VAL A 492 16.46 17.04 0.03
N ASN A 493 17.19 17.76 0.89
CA ASN A 493 18.40 18.49 0.49
C ASN A 493 19.67 17.61 0.45
N SER A 494 19.57 16.32 0.77
CA SER A 494 20.69 15.38 0.67
C SER A 494 20.82 14.81 -0.75
N SER A 495 22.04 14.55 -1.21
CA SER A 495 22.32 14.07 -2.57
C SER A 495 21.81 12.65 -2.87
N ASP A 496 21.27 11.93 -1.89
CA ASP A 496 20.91 10.51 -1.95
C ASP A 496 19.39 10.24 -2.09
N GLY A 497 18.58 11.26 -2.42
CA GLY A 497 17.26 11.13 -3.06
C GLY A 497 16.33 10.03 -2.51
N GLY A 498 15.82 10.20 -1.29
CA GLY A 498 14.93 9.25 -0.59
C GLY A 498 13.45 9.31 -1.01
N GLU A 499 13.14 9.51 -2.29
CA GLU A 499 11.81 9.96 -2.79
C GLU A 499 10.63 9.00 -2.55
N GLY A 500 10.84 7.77 -2.04
CA GLY A 500 9.77 6.79 -1.80
C GLY A 500 9.44 6.48 -0.33
N ARG A 501 10.30 6.87 0.62
CA ARG A 501 10.18 6.49 2.05
C ARG A 501 10.27 7.66 3.03
N ALA A 502 10.48 8.88 2.53
CA ALA A 502 10.44 10.11 3.33
C ALA A 502 9.09 10.31 4.04
N VAL A 503 7.99 9.86 3.41
CA VAL A 503 6.63 10.02 3.95
C VAL A 503 6.44 9.22 5.24
N THR A 504 6.77 7.92 5.29
CA THR A 504 6.66 7.15 6.54
C THR A 504 7.80 7.46 7.52
N GLY A 505 8.92 7.99 7.04
CA GLY A 505 10.05 8.41 7.87
C GLY A 505 9.80 9.67 8.70
N ASN A 506 8.88 10.56 8.30
CA ASN A 506 8.73 11.90 8.89
C ASN A 506 7.29 12.28 9.29
N LEU A 507 6.28 11.45 9.00
CA LEU A 507 4.92 11.69 9.47
C LEU A 507 4.81 11.53 11.00
N THR A 508 4.17 12.50 11.66
CA THR A 508 3.98 12.48 13.12
C THR A 508 3.17 11.28 13.59
N SER A 509 2.13 10.86 12.85
CA SER A 509 1.32 9.67 13.17
C SER A 509 2.13 8.37 13.20
N VAL A 510 3.30 8.33 12.55
CA VAL A 510 4.17 7.15 12.53
C VAL A 510 4.94 6.98 13.84
N LEU A 511 5.09 8.03 14.67
CA LEU A 511 5.79 7.93 15.96
C LEU A 511 5.14 6.88 16.89
N SER A 512 3.84 7.03 17.18
CA SER A 512 3.09 6.04 17.97
C SER A 512 2.87 4.74 17.20
N GLY A 513 2.56 4.82 15.90
CA GLY A 513 2.25 3.66 15.08
C GLY A 513 3.43 2.70 14.90
N ARG A 514 4.65 3.22 14.75
CA ARG A 514 5.86 2.41 14.57
C ARG A 514 6.24 1.71 15.86
N VAL A 515 6.13 2.38 17.01
CA VAL A 515 6.33 1.73 18.32
C VAL A 515 5.31 0.60 18.49
N ALA A 516 4.02 0.87 18.28
CA ALA A 516 2.99 -0.16 18.36
C ALA A 516 3.27 -1.34 17.42
N TYR A 517 3.65 -1.07 16.17
CA TYR A 517 3.98 -2.10 15.18
C TYR A 517 5.21 -2.94 15.57
N THR A 518 6.31 -2.31 15.96
CA THR A 518 7.56 -2.99 16.32
C THR A 518 7.38 -3.94 17.50
N PHE A 519 6.59 -3.54 18.50
CA PHE A 519 6.35 -4.32 19.70
C PHE A 519 5.05 -5.15 19.65
N GLY A 520 4.30 -5.09 18.54
CA GLY A 520 3.03 -5.82 18.34
C GLY A 520 1.92 -5.42 19.32
N LEU A 521 1.86 -4.15 19.70
CA LEU A 521 0.87 -3.63 20.64
C LEU A 521 -0.45 -3.34 19.92
N GLU A 522 -1.56 -3.87 20.42
CA GLU A 522 -2.88 -3.78 19.76
C GLU A 522 -3.85 -2.79 20.42
N GLY A 523 -3.38 -2.00 21.39
CA GLY A 523 -4.15 -0.89 21.96
C GLY A 523 -4.13 0.38 21.08
N PRO A 524 -4.81 1.46 21.52
CA PRO A 524 -4.81 2.73 20.79
C PRO A 524 -3.39 3.27 20.56
N ALA A 525 -3.06 3.64 19.32
CA ALA A 525 -1.78 4.23 18.95
C ALA A 525 -1.96 5.69 18.50
N VAL A 526 -1.73 6.64 19.41
CA VAL A 526 -2.05 8.05 19.21
C VAL A 526 -0.79 8.91 19.33
N THR A 527 -0.54 9.72 18.32
CA THR A 527 0.41 10.84 18.41
C THR A 527 -0.37 12.13 18.55
N VAL A 528 -0.03 12.96 19.54
CA VAL A 528 -0.71 14.23 19.83
C VAL A 528 0.26 15.40 19.74
N ASP A 529 -0.19 16.46 19.06
CA ASP A 529 0.52 17.74 18.98
C ASP A 529 -0.36 18.85 19.58
N THR A 530 0.01 19.28 20.78
CA THR A 530 -0.48 20.49 21.45
C THR A 530 0.69 21.43 21.76
N ALA A 531 1.73 21.41 20.90
CA ALA A 531 3.00 22.08 21.12
C ALA A 531 3.65 21.67 22.46
N CYS A 532 4.04 22.63 23.30
CA CYS A 532 4.80 22.36 24.53
C CYS A 532 4.10 21.46 25.55
N SER A 533 2.78 21.29 25.47
CA SER A 533 2.01 20.43 26.40
C SER A 533 1.80 18.99 25.92
N SER A 534 2.32 18.61 24.75
CA SER A 534 2.02 17.33 24.10
C SER A 534 2.26 16.10 24.97
N SER A 535 3.37 16.04 25.71
CA SER A 535 3.69 14.90 26.57
C SER A 535 2.71 14.72 27.74
N LEU A 536 2.22 15.82 28.32
CA LEU A 536 1.21 15.80 29.38
C LEU A 536 -0.17 15.39 28.84
N VAL A 537 -0.53 15.84 27.65
CA VAL A 537 -1.78 15.42 27.00
C VAL A 537 -1.73 13.94 26.63
N ALA A 538 -0.59 13.45 26.12
CA ALA A 538 -0.39 12.03 25.85
C ALA A 538 -0.54 11.18 27.12
N LEU A 539 0.07 11.60 28.23
CA LEU A 539 -0.10 10.95 29.53
C LEU A 539 -1.56 10.97 30.01
N HIS A 540 -2.26 12.09 29.82
CA HIS A 540 -3.68 12.19 30.15
C HIS A 540 -4.52 11.18 29.36
N LEU A 541 -4.32 11.08 28.04
CA LEU A 541 -5.02 10.14 27.17
C LEU A 541 -4.72 8.68 27.54
N ALA A 542 -3.46 8.36 27.87
CA ALA A 542 -3.08 7.04 28.36
C ALA A 542 -3.82 6.66 29.65
N CYS A 543 -3.91 7.60 30.60
CA CYS A 543 -4.67 7.39 31.83
C CYS A 543 -6.17 7.19 31.57
N GLN A 544 -6.77 7.89 30.60
CA GLN A 544 -8.17 7.66 30.22
C GLN A 544 -8.35 6.28 29.60
N SER A 545 -7.48 5.89 28.65
CA SER A 545 -7.50 4.58 28.00
C SER A 545 -7.43 3.41 28.99
N LEU A 546 -6.59 3.54 30.03
CA LEU A 546 -6.49 2.56 31.10
C LEU A 546 -7.75 2.49 31.98
N ARG A 547 -8.36 3.65 32.27
CA ARG A 547 -9.58 3.74 33.11
C ARG A 547 -10.81 3.21 32.38
N ASP A 548 -10.91 3.48 31.09
CA ASP A 548 -12.04 3.07 30.25
C ASP A 548 -11.91 1.61 29.78
N GLY A 549 -10.77 0.97 30.05
CA GLY A 549 -10.51 -0.43 29.70
C GLY A 549 -10.16 -0.64 28.23
N GLU A 550 -9.90 0.44 27.48
CA GLU A 550 -9.38 0.39 26.10
C GLU A 550 -7.93 -0.11 26.06
N SER A 551 -7.20 0.03 27.17
CA SER A 551 -5.87 -0.55 27.33
C SER A 551 -5.70 -1.27 28.66
N SER A 552 -4.95 -2.38 28.66
CA SER A 552 -4.52 -3.06 29.89
C SER A 552 -3.17 -2.56 30.41
N LEU A 553 -2.37 -1.95 29.53
CA LEU A 553 -1.09 -1.31 29.79
C LEU A 553 -0.97 -0.12 28.82
N ALA A 554 -0.28 0.95 29.19
CA ALA A 554 -0.10 2.09 28.29
C ALA A 554 1.33 2.62 28.35
N LEU A 555 1.93 2.78 27.17
CA LEU A 555 3.16 3.53 26.99
C LEU A 555 2.80 4.99 26.73
N ALA A 556 3.21 5.89 27.62
CA ALA A 556 3.01 7.32 27.49
C ALA A 556 4.36 8.05 27.53
N GLY A 557 4.55 9.00 26.62
CA GLY A 557 5.80 9.77 26.61
C GLY A 557 5.75 10.96 25.66
N GLY A 558 6.90 11.61 25.49
CA GLY A 558 7.07 12.60 24.45
C GLY A 558 8.52 12.71 23.99
N VAL A 559 8.68 13.22 22.78
CA VAL A 559 9.99 13.36 22.13
C VAL A 559 10.08 14.69 21.41
N THR A 560 11.26 15.30 21.48
CA THR A 560 11.60 16.49 20.71
C THR A 560 13.09 16.42 20.40
N VAL A 561 13.42 16.41 19.10
CA VAL A 561 14.79 16.53 18.60
C VAL A 561 14.76 17.59 17.52
N MET A 562 15.68 18.55 17.58
CA MET A 562 15.82 19.57 16.56
C MET A 562 16.94 19.14 15.60
N PRO A 563 16.62 18.79 14.33
CA PRO A 563 17.61 18.42 13.34
C PRO A 563 18.20 19.63 12.59
N THR A 564 17.51 20.77 12.58
CA THR A 564 17.99 22.03 11.99
C THR A 564 18.12 23.14 13.04
N SER A 565 18.89 24.17 12.71
CA SER A 565 19.08 25.36 13.54
C SER A 565 17.99 26.43 13.36
N ASP A 566 17.07 26.26 12.41
CA ASP A 566 16.01 27.23 12.08
C ASP A 566 15.17 27.67 13.29
N PRO A 567 14.81 26.79 14.25
CA PRO A 567 14.10 27.20 15.46
C PRO A 567 14.82 28.30 16.26
N TRP A 568 16.16 28.32 16.32
CA TRP A 568 16.88 29.39 17.03
C TRP A 568 16.71 30.76 16.39
N VAL A 569 16.64 30.81 15.05
CA VAL A 569 16.40 32.06 14.31
C VAL A 569 14.97 32.54 14.56
N VAL A 570 13.98 31.64 14.47
CA VAL A 570 12.57 31.96 14.69
C VAL A 570 12.31 32.41 16.13
N PHE A 571 12.90 31.73 17.11
CA PHE A 571 12.73 32.05 18.53
C PHE A 571 13.48 33.33 18.92
N SER A 572 14.65 33.58 18.34
CA SER A 572 15.37 34.84 18.52
C SER A 572 14.56 36.02 17.98
N ALA A 573 14.01 35.92 16.77
CA ALA A 573 13.20 36.99 16.18
C ALA A 573 11.95 37.36 17.01
N GLN A 574 11.47 36.44 17.87
CA GLN A 574 10.33 36.66 18.76
C GLN A 574 10.74 37.01 20.20
N GLY A 575 12.04 37.10 20.50
CA GLY A 575 12.53 37.37 21.86
C GLY A 575 12.25 36.25 22.86
N MET A 576 12.14 35.00 22.39
CA MET A 576 11.76 33.85 23.22
C MET A 576 12.94 33.10 23.84
N LEU A 577 14.19 33.55 23.66
CA LEU A 577 15.38 32.89 24.20
C LEU A 577 16.08 33.79 25.22
N ALA A 578 16.57 33.22 26.31
CA ALA A 578 17.47 33.92 27.22
C ALA A 578 18.81 34.20 26.52
N LYS A 579 19.37 35.40 26.68
CA LYS A 579 20.62 35.80 26.01
C LYS A 579 21.83 34.96 26.42
N ASP A 580 21.84 34.50 27.67
CA ASP A 580 22.86 33.63 28.23
C ASP A 580 22.51 32.14 28.13
N GLY A 581 21.39 31.79 27.48
CA GLY A 581 20.91 30.42 27.30
C GLY A 581 20.37 29.75 28.55
N ARG A 582 20.19 30.48 29.67
CA ARG A 582 19.88 29.88 30.97
C ARG A 582 18.46 30.17 31.42
N CYS A 583 17.76 29.11 31.83
CA CYS A 583 16.42 29.20 32.39
C CYS A 583 16.44 29.92 33.75
N LYS A 584 15.76 31.07 33.83
CA LYS A 584 15.66 31.92 35.03
C LYS A 584 14.21 32.00 35.54
N ALA A 585 13.51 30.86 35.60
CA ALA A 585 12.10 30.79 35.93
C ALA A 585 11.77 31.51 37.27
N PHE A 586 10.77 32.39 37.25
CA PHE A 586 10.31 33.22 38.38
C PHE A 586 11.32 34.24 38.93
N ALA A 587 12.50 34.40 38.33
CA ALA A 587 13.47 35.42 38.74
C ALA A 587 13.15 36.79 38.12
N GLU A 588 13.54 37.88 38.81
CA GLU A 588 13.47 39.24 38.26
C GLU A 588 14.31 39.38 36.97
N SER A 589 15.35 38.57 36.84
CA SER A 589 16.24 38.53 35.68
C SER A 589 15.78 37.62 34.53
N ALA A 590 14.53 37.11 34.56
CA ALA A 590 13.98 36.30 33.47
C ALA A 590 13.86 37.11 32.18
N ASP A 591 14.53 36.66 31.11
CA ASP A 591 14.68 37.36 29.83
C ASP A 591 14.31 36.53 28.60
N GLY A 592 13.80 35.30 28.81
CA GLY A 592 13.39 34.37 27.76
C GLY A 592 13.11 32.99 28.33
#